data_AF-A0A933RHJ4-F1
#
_entry.id   AF-A0A933RHJ4-F1
#
_cell.length_a   1.000
_cell.length_b   1.000
_cell.length_c   1.000
_cell.angle_alpha   90.00
_cell.angle_beta   90.00
_cell.angle_gamma   90.00
#
_symmetry.space_group_name_H-M   'P 1'
#
loop_
_entity.id
_entity.type
_entity.pdbx_description
1 polymer ?
#
loop_
_entity_poly.entity_id
_entity_poly.type
_entity_poly.pdbx_seq_one_letter_code
_entity_poly.pdbx_strand_id
1 'polypeptide(L)'
;MPEEGSNSTLGEREAEGTRFTAGPAIALALVSAALTAVLFLLVLLLVAGWDVSPLRAAVTVTVIPAAALAGSRIGGSPRARAAAGCALVGAGVLAMAFLPDARLLWTVVPQAAAGLGMGLALPALGGDLLPERDPREASHLLVLRHVGIALALALLAPVVSSDLEQATQRARERGVAVVLDAKLPPTEKLRLAPDLLAGVEDEQPRAGLSAALDRGRASVDGNDRAAYDDLAARTDDTLVVAVGEAFRTAFIVTGLLALLGAVAVLPRRRTTALAVAAATAVALPAAYLALHATVAPDPVTIADPCDDRELPDTGGLEGFLQDRALEALDATACRLGSSREELVLALADGDDRRRFIAEHGVDPRKASTLLDALLG
;
A
#
# COMPACT_ATOMS: atom_id res chain seq x y z
N MET A 1 -68.44 39.54 -9.04
CA MET A 1 -67.91 38.35 -8.35
C MET A 1 -66.67 37.91 -9.12
N PRO A 2 -65.46 38.04 -8.53
CA PRO A 2 -64.20 37.69 -9.17
C PRO A 2 -63.74 36.27 -8.82
N GLU A 3 -63.01 35.68 -9.77
CA GLU A 3 -61.82 34.83 -9.61
C GLU A 3 -61.86 33.59 -8.70
N GLU A 4 -62.23 32.45 -9.28
CA GLU A 4 -61.75 31.12 -8.88
C GLU A 4 -61.08 30.46 -10.08
N GLY A 5 -59.76 30.28 -10.05
CA GLY A 5 -59.07 29.60 -11.14
C GLY A 5 -57.54 29.64 -11.16
N SER A 6 -56.87 30.15 -10.11
CA SER A 6 -55.41 30.30 -10.07
C SER A 6 -54.80 29.71 -8.80
N ASN A 7 -55.09 28.44 -8.50
CA ASN A 7 -54.44 27.75 -7.36
C ASN A 7 -54.06 26.29 -7.62
N SER A 8 -54.42 25.69 -8.76
CA SER A 8 -54.04 24.30 -9.08
C SER A 8 -52.66 24.17 -9.74
N THR A 9 -52.12 25.23 -10.34
CA THR A 9 -50.86 25.17 -11.12
C THR A 9 -49.60 25.45 -10.29
N LEU A 10 -49.73 25.95 -9.06
CA LEU A 10 -48.59 26.17 -8.16
C LEU A 10 -48.18 24.90 -7.41
N GLY A 11 -49.15 24.06 -7.02
CA GLY A 11 -48.87 22.79 -6.33
C GLY A 11 -48.25 21.70 -7.22
N GLU A 12 -48.54 21.70 -8.53
CA GLU A 12 -47.94 20.74 -9.47
C GLU A 12 -46.51 21.13 -9.88
N ARG A 13 -46.13 22.41 -9.81
CA ARG A 13 -44.77 22.88 -10.12
C ARG A 13 -43.78 22.67 -8.98
N GLU A 14 -44.24 22.58 -7.72
CA GLU A 14 -43.38 22.22 -6.58
C GLU A 14 -43.18 20.69 -6.44
N ALA A 15 -44.05 19.89 -7.07
CA ALA A 15 -43.98 18.42 -7.07
C ALA A 15 -43.12 17.83 -8.20
N GLU A 16 -42.58 18.65 -9.11
CA GLU A 16 -41.47 18.26 -10.00
C GLU A 16 -40.14 18.33 -9.22
N GLY A 17 -40.17 17.78 -8.01
CA GLY A 17 -39.05 17.66 -7.10
C GLY A 17 -37.88 16.99 -7.81
N THR A 18 -36.85 17.80 -8.02
CA THR A 18 -35.43 17.47 -8.12
C THR A 18 -35.20 15.97 -8.20
N ARG A 19 -35.27 15.38 -9.40
CA ARG A 19 -34.79 14.00 -9.61
C ARG A 19 -33.30 14.02 -9.32
N PHE A 20 -32.96 13.76 -8.07
CA PHE A 20 -31.60 13.57 -7.61
C PHE A 20 -31.00 12.49 -8.50
N THR A 21 -30.09 12.88 -9.40
CA THR A 21 -29.46 11.90 -10.27
C THR A 21 -28.45 11.15 -9.40
N ALA A 22 -28.90 10.04 -8.82
CA ALA A 22 -28.13 9.26 -7.87
C ALA A 22 -26.74 8.90 -8.41
N GLY A 23 -26.64 8.62 -9.72
CA GLY A 23 -25.38 8.33 -10.41
C GLY A 23 -24.28 9.39 -10.20
N PRO A 24 -24.45 10.63 -10.68
CA PRO A 24 -23.49 11.71 -10.44
C PRO A 24 -23.19 11.99 -8.95
N ALA A 25 -24.18 11.89 -8.06
CA ALA A 25 -23.95 12.09 -6.63
C ALA A 25 -23.07 10.98 -6.02
N ILE A 26 -23.34 9.72 -6.37
CA ILE A 26 -22.52 8.56 -5.99
C ILE A 26 -21.11 8.70 -6.57
N ALA A 27 -20.99 9.05 -7.85
CA ALA A 27 -19.70 9.26 -8.50
C ALA A 27 -18.89 10.36 -7.82
N LEU A 28 -19.52 11.48 -7.44
CA LEU A 28 -18.87 12.57 -6.71
C LEU A 28 -18.38 12.11 -5.34
N ALA A 29 -19.19 11.37 -4.57
CA ALA A 29 -18.80 10.84 -3.27
C ALA A 29 -17.61 9.88 -3.39
N LEU A 30 -17.67 8.92 -4.32
CA LEU A 30 -16.65 7.90 -4.52
C LEU A 30 -15.32 8.47 -5.04
N VAL A 31 -15.36 9.37 -6.05
CA VAL A 31 -14.14 9.98 -6.59
C VAL A 31 -13.50 10.93 -5.59
N SER A 32 -14.29 11.61 -4.74
CA SER A 32 -13.74 12.47 -3.69
C SER A 32 -13.03 11.64 -2.62
N ALA A 33 -13.65 10.54 -2.18
CA ALA A 33 -13.01 9.58 -1.30
C ALA A 33 -11.68 9.07 -1.88
N ALA A 34 -11.69 8.69 -3.16
CA ALA A 34 -10.50 8.19 -3.84
C ALA A 34 -9.38 9.23 -3.94
N LEU A 35 -9.71 10.48 -4.28
CA LEU A 35 -8.74 11.58 -4.39
C LEU A 35 -8.13 11.97 -3.04
N THR A 36 -8.93 12.01 -1.99
CA THR A 36 -8.42 12.28 -0.64
C THR A 36 -7.50 11.15 -0.17
N ALA A 37 -7.93 9.90 -0.35
CA ALA A 37 -7.14 8.73 0.05
C ALA A 37 -5.84 8.63 -0.75
N VAL A 38 -5.83 8.82 -2.09
CA VAL A 38 -4.59 8.73 -2.88
C VAL A 38 -3.58 9.80 -2.51
N LEU A 39 -4.02 11.04 -2.24
CA LEU A 39 -3.11 12.10 -1.78
C LEU A 39 -2.46 11.74 -0.45
N PHE A 40 -3.27 11.26 0.50
CA PHE A 40 -2.79 10.84 1.81
C PHE A 40 -1.83 9.64 1.72
N LEU A 41 -2.26 8.56 1.05
CA LEU A 41 -1.49 7.33 0.89
C LEU A 41 -0.17 7.59 0.15
N LEU A 42 -0.19 8.42 -0.90
CA LEU A 42 1.03 8.77 -1.63
C LEU A 42 2.01 9.54 -0.76
N VAL A 43 1.53 10.53 0.02
CA VAL A 43 2.41 11.28 0.92
C VAL A 43 2.98 10.37 2.01
N LEU A 44 2.16 9.51 2.61
CA LEU A 44 2.64 8.53 3.60
C LEU A 44 3.65 7.56 3.01
N LEU A 45 3.39 7.02 1.81
CA LEU A 45 4.32 6.14 1.13
C LEU A 45 5.67 6.83 0.87
N LEU A 46 5.64 8.07 0.38
CA LEU A 46 6.88 8.81 0.10
C LEU A 46 7.66 9.12 1.38
N VAL A 47 7.00 9.70 2.39
CA VAL A 47 7.69 10.20 3.59
C VAL A 47 7.97 9.06 4.57
N ALA A 48 6.93 8.37 5.05
CA ALA A 48 7.09 7.34 6.07
C ALA A 48 7.57 6.01 5.47
N GLY A 49 7.14 5.68 4.25
CA GLY A 49 7.50 4.41 3.60
C GLY A 49 8.88 4.42 2.95
N TRP A 50 9.21 5.45 2.17
CA TRP A 50 10.42 5.52 1.35
C TRP A 50 11.50 6.46 1.88
N ASP A 51 11.27 7.10 3.04
CA ASP A 51 12.20 8.08 3.63
C ASP A 51 12.51 9.26 2.69
N VAL A 52 11.50 9.75 1.98
CA VAL A 52 11.62 10.94 1.13
C VAL A 52 11.38 12.18 1.98
N SER A 53 12.33 13.12 1.96
CA SER A 53 12.18 14.36 2.71
C SER A 53 10.86 15.09 2.37
N PRO A 54 10.17 15.71 3.34
CA PRO A 54 8.85 16.31 3.12
C PRO A 54 8.81 17.33 1.98
N LEU A 55 9.88 18.12 1.80
CA LEU A 55 9.97 19.09 0.71
C LEU A 55 10.04 18.42 -0.66
N ARG A 56 10.79 17.32 -0.78
CA ARG A 56 10.91 16.55 -2.02
C ARG A 56 9.62 15.82 -2.33
N ALA A 57 8.98 15.21 -1.32
CA ALA A 57 7.66 14.60 -1.46
C ALA A 57 6.62 15.62 -1.92
N ALA A 58 6.61 16.83 -1.34
CA ALA A 58 5.71 17.91 -1.77
C ALA A 58 5.91 18.29 -3.25
N VAL A 59 7.16 18.43 -3.70
CA VAL A 59 7.48 18.67 -5.12
C VAL A 59 6.99 17.51 -5.99
N THR A 60 7.22 16.26 -5.61
CA THR A 60 6.74 15.08 -6.35
C THR A 60 5.22 15.06 -6.46
N VAL A 61 4.49 15.40 -5.39
CA VAL A 61 3.01 15.39 -5.37
C VAL A 61 2.40 16.53 -6.21
N THR A 62 3.16 17.56 -6.58
CA THR A 62 2.67 18.64 -7.47
C THR A 62 2.28 18.19 -8.87
N VAL A 63 2.66 16.97 -9.28
CA VAL A 63 2.23 16.37 -10.55
C VAL A 63 0.70 16.29 -10.61
N ILE A 64 0.02 15.95 -9.50
CA ILE A 64 -1.44 15.85 -9.43
C ILE A 64 -2.14 17.17 -9.78
N PRO A 65 -1.91 18.30 -9.08
CA PRO A 65 -2.56 19.56 -9.41
C PRO A 65 -2.17 20.11 -10.79
N ALA A 66 -0.92 19.94 -11.23
CA ALA A 66 -0.49 20.34 -12.57
C ALA A 66 -1.27 19.58 -13.66
N ALA A 67 -1.40 18.26 -13.50
CA ALA A 67 -2.18 17.42 -14.38
C ALA A 67 -3.70 17.73 -14.30
N ALA A 68 -4.23 18.06 -13.13
CA ALA A 68 -5.62 18.48 -12.97
C ALA A 68 -5.94 19.79 -13.71
N LEU A 69 -5.02 20.77 -13.69
CA LEU A 69 -5.15 21.98 -14.49
C LEU A 69 -5.13 21.71 -16.00
N ALA A 70 -4.39 20.69 -16.45
CA ALA A 70 -4.43 20.26 -17.84
C ALA A 70 -5.77 19.58 -18.17
N GLY A 71 -6.24 18.69 -17.29
CA GLY A 71 -7.50 17.95 -17.46
C GLY A 71 -8.73 18.84 -17.49
N SER A 72 -8.77 19.91 -16.68
CA SER A 72 -9.91 20.85 -16.62
C SER A 72 -10.11 21.66 -17.91
N ARG A 73 -9.08 21.74 -18.77
CA ARG A 73 -9.18 22.40 -20.09
C ARG A 73 -9.75 21.50 -21.18
N ILE A 74 -9.92 20.21 -20.91
CA ILE A 74 -10.43 19.24 -21.89
C ILE A 74 -11.96 19.35 -21.94
N GLY A 75 -12.47 19.76 -23.09
CA GLY A 75 -13.92 19.87 -23.34
C GLY A 75 -14.60 18.52 -23.62
N GLY A 76 -15.92 18.54 -23.70
CA GLY A 76 -16.73 17.37 -24.06
C GLY A 76 -18.01 17.25 -23.22
N SER A 77 -18.83 16.24 -23.52
CA SER A 77 -20.07 16.03 -22.76
C SER A 77 -19.79 15.79 -21.27
N PRO A 78 -20.53 16.41 -20.33
CA PRO A 78 -20.26 16.29 -18.90
C PRO A 78 -20.21 14.83 -18.41
N ARG A 79 -21.14 13.97 -18.84
CA ARG A 79 -21.11 12.54 -18.45
C ARG A 79 -19.87 11.80 -18.94
N ALA A 80 -19.41 12.06 -20.17
CA ALA A 80 -18.20 11.41 -20.67
C ALA A 80 -16.95 11.90 -19.93
N ARG A 81 -16.86 13.21 -19.62
CA ARG A 81 -15.76 13.77 -18.81
C ARG A 81 -15.76 13.21 -17.39
N ALA A 82 -16.93 13.12 -16.75
CA ALA A 82 -17.08 12.52 -15.42
C ALA A 82 -16.66 11.05 -15.41
N ALA A 83 -17.16 10.24 -16.34
CA ALA A 83 -16.82 8.82 -16.42
C ALA A 83 -15.34 8.59 -16.76
N ALA A 84 -14.81 9.29 -17.76
CA ALA A 84 -13.40 9.20 -18.14
C ALA A 84 -12.49 9.69 -17.01
N GLY A 85 -12.87 10.77 -16.32
CA GLY A 85 -12.13 11.32 -15.21
C GLY A 85 -12.05 10.36 -14.03
N CYS A 86 -13.19 9.78 -13.63
CA CYS A 86 -13.22 8.75 -12.59
C CYS A 86 -12.41 7.50 -12.98
N ALA A 87 -12.48 7.09 -14.26
CA ALA A 87 -11.70 5.97 -14.77
C ALA A 87 -10.18 6.24 -14.73
N LEU A 88 -9.74 7.44 -15.09
CA LEU A 88 -8.34 7.84 -15.01
C LEU A 88 -7.82 7.98 -13.58
N VAL A 89 -8.65 8.48 -12.65
CA VAL A 89 -8.35 8.44 -11.21
C VAL A 89 -8.13 6.99 -10.78
N GLY A 90 -9.08 6.10 -11.06
CA GLY A 90 -8.96 4.68 -10.74
C GLY A 90 -7.71 4.04 -11.35
N ALA A 91 -7.43 4.31 -12.62
CA ALA A 91 -6.24 3.82 -13.33
C ALA A 91 -4.94 4.25 -12.63
N GLY A 92 -4.82 5.54 -12.30
CA GLY A 92 -3.66 6.09 -11.63
C GLY A 92 -3.48 5.52 -10.23
N VAL A 93 -4.55 5.43 -9.44
CA VAL A 93 -4.47 4.87 -8.08
C VAL A 93 -4.13 3.37 -8.12
N LEU A 94 -4.75 2.59 -9.01
CA LEU A 94 -4.45 1.16 -9.15
C LEU A 94 -3.01 0.91 -9.59
N ALA A 95 -2.46 1.74 -10.47
CA ALA A 95 -1.06 1.63 -10.86
C ALA A 95 -0.08 1.91 -9.69
N MET A 96 -0.45 2.75 -8.72
CA MET A 96 0.33 2.94 -7.49
C MET A 96 0.41 1.70 -6.62
N ALA A 97 -0.56 0.78 -6.72
CA ALA A 97 -0.53 -0.48 -5.97
C ALA A 97 0.61 -1.41 -6.43
N PHE A 98 1.17 -1.17 -7.61
CA PHE A 98 2.20 -2.01 -8.24
C PHE A 98 3.41 -1.18 -8.65
N LEU A 99 3.90 -0.34 -7.74
CA LEU A 99 5.15 0.38 -7.96
C LEU A 99 6.32 -0.62 -7.96
N PRO A 100 7.24 -0.57 -8.95
CA PRO A 100 8.33 -1.53 -9.02
C PRO A 100 9.34 -1.40 -7.87
N ASP A 101 9.76 -0.18 -7.56
CA ASP A 101 10.74 0.11 -6.51
C ASP A 101 10.54 1.53 -5.97
N ALA A 102 11.39 1.95 -5.02
CA ALA A 102 11.32 3.24 -4.34
C ALA A 102 11.78 4.47 -5.16
N ARG A 103 11.91 4.37 -6.49
CA ARG A 103 12.23 5.55 -7.33
C ARG A 103 11.00 6.43 -7.52
N LEU A 104 11.16 7.73 -7.20
CA LEU A 104 10.10 8.75 -7.33
C LEU A 104 9.48 8.80 -8.74
N LEU A 105 10.25 8.53 -9.78
CA LEU A 105 9.79 8.57 -11.17
C LEU A 105 8.64 7.61 -11.45
N TRP A 106 8.59 6.46 -10.76
CA TRP A 106 7.49 5.51 -10.93
C TRP A 106 6.14 6.08 -10.53
N THR A 107 6.12 7.08 -9.64
CA THR A 107 4.89 7.73 -9.19
C THR A 107 4.41 8.80 -10.16
N VAL A 108 5.20 9.25 -11.14
CA VAL A 108 4.85 10.41 -11.98
C VAL A 108 3.67 10.10 -12.92
N VAL A 109 3.72 8.97 -13.65
CA VAL A 109 2.65 8.61 -14.60
C VAL A 109 1.33 8.34 -13.88
N PRO A 110 1.27 7.58 -12.78
CA PRO A 110 0.00 7.32 -12.09
C PRO A 110 -0.55 8.59 -11.42
N GLN A 111 0.30 9.47 -10.91
CA GLN A 111 -0.12 10.79 -10.43
C GLN A 111 -0.70 11.66 -11.54
N ALA A 112 -0.05 11.69 -12.71
CA ALA A 112 -0.54 12.46 -13.85
C ALA A 112 -1.89 11.93 -14.33
N ALA A 113 -2.08 10.61 -14.37
CA ALA A 113 -3.37 9.99 -14.67
C ALA A 113 -4.45 10.39 -13.66
N ALA A 114 -4.15 10.30 -12.35
CA ALA A 114 -5.08 10.70 -11.30
C ALA A 114 -5.42 12.19 -11.32
N GLY A 115 -4.42 13.06 -11.52
CA GLY A 115 -4.61 14.50 -11.66
C GLY A 115 -5.43 14.86 -12.89
N LEU A 116 -5.09 14.34 -14.08
CA LEU A 116 -5.90 14.54 -15.30
C LEU A 116 -7.35 14.09 -15.08
N GLY A 117 -7.53 12.95 -14.41
CA GLY A 117 -8.83 12.42 -14.05
C GLY A 117 -9.63 13.34 -13.13
N MET A 118 -8.99 13.90 -12.10
CA MET A 118 -9.56 14.91 -11.21
C MET A 118 -10.04 16.15 -11.98
N GLY A 119 -9.19 16.68 -12.87
CA GLY A 119 -9.50 17.85 -13.71
C GLY A 119 -10.69 17.64 -14.65
N LEU A 120 -10.89 16.41 -15.12
CA LEU A 120 -12.05 16.03 -15.94
C LEU A 120 -13.31 15.80 -15.11
N ALA A 121 -13.19 15.12 -13.97
CA ALA A 121 -14.32 14.65 -13.18
C ALA A 121 -14.97 15.76 -12.37
N LEU A 122 -14.19 16.56 -11.63
CA LEU A 122 -14.75 17.50 -10.65
C LEU A 122 -15.59 18.63 -11.29
N PRO A 123 -15.13 19.31 -12.36
CA PRO A 123 -15.94 20.34 -13.02
C PRO A 123 -17.15 19.78 -13.78
N ALA A 124 -17.10 18.50 -14.17
CA ALA A 124 -18.23 17.85 -14.84
C ALA A 124 -19.29 17.38 -13.82
N LEU A 125 -18.86 16.91 -12.65
CA LEU A 125 -19.75 16.46 -11.58
C LEU A 125 -20.34 17.64 -10.81
N GLY A 126 -19.51 18.57 -10.35
CA GLY A 126 -19.92 19.82 -9.72
C GLY A 126 -20.02 20.94 -10.76
N GLY A 127 -21.20 21.52 -10.91
CA GLY A 127 -21.49 22.57 -11.89
C GLY A 127 -22.37 22.05 -13.02
N ASP A 128 -21.87 21.10 -13.82
CA ASP A 128 -22.59 20.63 -15.01
C ASP A 128 -23.67 19.56 -14.72
N LEU A 129 -23.31 18.48 -14.03
CA LEU A 129 -24.22 17.35 -13.74
C LEU A 129 -25.00 17.53 -12.46
N LEU A 130 -24.37 18.10 -11.44
CA LEU A 130 -25.00 18.51 -10.20
C LEU A 130 -24.90 20.04 -10.11
N PRO A 131 -26.04 20.74 -10.16
CA PRO A 131 -26.07 22.20 -10.08
C PRO A 131 -25.40 22.74 -8.81
N GLU A 132 -24.80 23.93 -8.92
CA GLU A 132 -24.18 24.68 -7.81
C GLU A 132 -24.57 26.16 -7.92
N ARG A 133 -25.87 26.45 -8.07
CA ARG A 133 -26.38 27.80 -8.38
C ARG A 133 -26.61 28.64 -7.14
N ASP A 134 -26.88 28.00 -6.01
CA ASP A 134 -27.17 28.65 -4.73
C ASP A 134 -26.37 28.00 -3.57
N PRO A 135 -26.32 28.65 -2.39
CA PRO A 135 -25.60 28.12 -1.23
C PRO A 135 -26.12 26.76 -0.74
N ARG A 136 -27.40 26.44 -0.97
CA ARG A 136 -28.00 25.17 -0.56
C ARG A 136 -27.48 24.03 -1.44
N GLU A 137 -27.49 24.21 -2.76
CA GLU A 137 -26.91 23.26 -3.71
C GLU A 137 -25.41 23.05 -3.46
N ALA A 138 -24.65 24.12 -3.25
CA ALA A 138 -23.23 24.03 -2.88
C ALA A 138 -23.02 23.25 -1.57
N SER A 139 -23.86 23.47 -0.56
CA SER A 139 -23.80 22.74 0.71
C SER A 139 -24.04 21.24 0.53
N HIS A 140 -24.97 20.84 -0.34
CA HIS A 140 -25.23 19.44 -0.63
C HIS A 140 -24.03 18.77 -1.32
N LEU A 141 -23.38 19.46 -2.26
CA LEU A 141 -22.17 18.94 -2.90
C LEU A 141 -21.04 18.75 -1.88
N LEU A 142 -20.83 19.71 -0.99
CA LEU A 142 -19.86 19.58 0.10
C LEU A 142 -20.18 18.39 1.00
N VAL A 143 -21.44 18.23 1.42
CA VAL A 143 -21.88 17.09 2.23
C VAL A 143 -21.63 15.77 1.50
N LEU A 144 -21.98 15.65 0.21
CA LEU A 144 -21.74 14.42 -0.56
C LEU A 144 -20.26 14.03 -0.60
N ARG A 145 -19.36 15.00 -0.82
CA ARG A 145 -17.92 14.75 -0.81
C ARG A 145 -17.45 14.23 0.55
N HIS A 146 -17.86 14.88 1.64
CA HIS A 146 -17.46 14.50 3.00
C HIS A 146 -18.06 13.16 3.43
N VAL A 147 -19.32 12.88 3.06
CA VAL A 147 -19.96 11.57 3.30
C VAL A 147 -19.19 10.47 2.57
N GLY A 148 -18.78 10.70 1.32
CA GLY A 148 -17.94 9.77 0.58
C GLY A 148 -16.63 9.46 1.31
N ILE A 149 -15.92 10.50 1.76
CA ILE A 149 -14.66 10.36 2.51
C ILE A 149 -14.89 9.60 3.83
N ALA A 150 -15.90 9.98 4.62
CA ALA A 150 -16.20 9.36 5.90
C ALA A 150 -16.59 7.88 5.73
N LEU A 151 -17.43 7.57 4.74
CA LEU A 151 -17.83 6.19 4.44
C LEU A 151 -16.64 5.35 3.99
N ALA A 152 -15.78 5.89 3.13
CA ALA A 152 -14.57 5.20 2.70
C ALA A 152 -13.66 4.91 3.90
N LEU A 153 -13.42 5.88 4.80
CA LEU A 153 -12.62 5.66 6.00
C LEU A 153 -13.24 4.59 6.92
N ALA A 154 -14.55 4.63 7.14
CA ALA A 154 -15.25 3.67 7.99
C ALA A 154 -15.20 2.24 7.43
N LEU A 155 -15.25 2.08 6.11
CA LEU A 155 -15.17 0.77 5.44
C LEU A 155 -13.74 0.27 5.28
N LEU A 156 -12.78 1.16 5.04
CA LEU A 156 -11.38 0.82 4.81
C LEU A 156 -10.63 0.49 6.09
N ALA A 157 -10.96 1.15 7.21
CA ALA A 157 -10.19 0.99 8.44
C ALA A 157 -10.07 -0.48 8.91
N PRO A 158 -11.12 -1.32 8.93
CA PRO A 158 -10.99 -2.71 9.35
C PRO A 158 -10.12 -3.55 8.39
N VAL A 159 -10.31 -3.35 7.08
CA VAL A 159 -9.57 -4.09 6.03
C VAL A 159 -8.09 -3.73 6.06
N VAL A 160 -7.80 -2.43 6.13
CA VAL A 160 -6.43 -1.94 6.23
C VAL A 160 -5.80 -2.40 7.54
N SER A 161 -6.53 -2.40 8.65
CA SER A 161 -6.00 -2.88 9.94
C SER A 161 -5.62 -4.36 9.92
N SER A 162 -6.44 -5.23 9.34
CA SER A 162 -6.12 -6.67 9.26
C SER A 162 -4.95 -6.95 8.33
N ASP A 163 -4.86 -6.22 7.22
CA ASP A 163 -3.80 -6.40 6.23
C ASP A 163 -2.47 -5.86 6.75
N LEU A 164 -2.48 -4.75 7.47
CA LEU A 164 -1.30 -4.19 8.12
C LEU A 164 -0.71 -5.16 9.13
N GLU A 165 -1.53 -5.82 9.96
CA GLU A 165 -1.03 -6.78 10.94
C GLU A 165 -0.30 -7.95 10.26
N GLN A 166 -0.90 -8.55 9.21
CA GLN A 166 -0.26 -9.63 8.45
C GLN A 166 1.00 -9.15 7.71
N ALA A 167 0.96 -7.96 7.11
CA ALA A 167 2.10 -7.37 6.41
C ALA A 167 3.26 -7.10 7.38
N THR A 168 2.98 -6.59 8.58
CA THR A 168 3.98 -6.39 9.63
C THR A 168 4.58 -7.72 10.08
N GLN A 169 3.79 -8.77 10.27
CA GLN A 169 4.33 -10.10 10.62
C GLN A 169 5.25 -10.65 9.54
N ARG A 170 4.81 -10.66 8.28
CA ARG A 170 5.66 -11.09 7.16
C ARG A 170 6.93 -10.26 7.03
N ALA A 171 6.86 -8.95 7.29
CA ALA A 171 8.03 -8.08 7.28
C ALA A 171 9.03 -8.45 8.39
N ARG A 172 8.54 -8.75 9.61
CA ARG A 172 9.37 -9.22 10.71
C ARG A 172 10.02 -10.56 10.39
N GLU A 173 9.26 -11.53 9.89
CA GLU A 173 9.77 -12.84 9.49
C GLU A 173 10.84 -12.71 8.40
N ARG A 174 10.57 -11.95 7.33
CA ARG A 174 11.56 -11.68 6.27
C ARG A 174 12.81 -10.98 6.81
N GLY A 175 12.66 -10.05 7.75
CA GLY A 175 13.78 -9.40 8.42
C GLY A 175 14.66 -10.40 9.19
N VAL A 176 14.04 -11.34 9.90
CA VAL A 176 14.76 -12.44 10.57
C VAL A 176 15.45 -13.34 9.55
N ALA A 177 14.78 -13.73 8.46
CA ALA A 177 15.38 -14.55 7.40
C ALA A 177 16.65 -13.91 6.84
N VAL A 178 16.61 -12.61 6.54
CA VAL A 178 17.77 -11.85 6.03
C VAL A 178 18.96 -11.93 6.98
N VAL A 179 18.75 -11.80 8.29
CA VAL A 179 19.82 -11.89 9.29
C VAL A 179 20.32 -13.33 9.46
N LEU A 180 19.41 -14.31 9.50
CA LEU A 180 19.75 -15.72 9.65
C LEU A 180 20.57 -16.23 8.46
N ASP A 181 20.24 -15.81 7.24
CA ASP A 181 20.89 -16.29 6.02
C ASP A 181 22.10 -15.44 5.60
N ALA A 182 22.38 -14.35 6.32
CA ALA A 182 23.56 -13.52 6.07
C ALA A 182 24.87 -14.32 6.20
N LYS A 183 25.82 -14.09 5.29
CA LYS A 183 27.16 -14.69 5.34
C LYS A 183 28.11 -13.91 6.27
N LEU A 184 27.66 -13.68 7.50
CA LEU A 184 28.44 -13.01 8.55
C LEU A 184 28.76 -13.99 9.69
N PRO A 185 29.89 -13.83 10.38
CA PRO A 185 30.19 -14.59 11.58
C PRO A 185 29.06 -14.47 12.63
N PRO A 186 28.76 -15.53 13.42
CA PRO A 186 27.63 -15.53 14.35
C PRO A 186 27.74 -14.43 15.41
N THR A 187 28.96 -14.17 15.87
CA THR A 187 29.28 -13.14 16.86
C THR A 187 28.98 -11.73 16.34
N GLU A 188 29.25 -11.46 15.06
CA GLU A 188 28.90 -10.20 14.42
C GLU A 188 27.38 -10.02 14.29
N LYS A 189 26.66 -11.08 13.88
CA LYS A 189 25.20 -11.06 13.81
C LYS A 189 24.57 -10.69 15.16
N LEU A 190 25.02 -11.32 16.23
CA LEU A 190 24.53 -11.06 17.60
C LEU A 190 24.84 -9.65 18.08
N ARG A 191 25.99 -9.08 17.67
CA ARG A 191 26.37 -7.71 18.00
C ARG A 191 25.53 -6.67 17.26
N LEU A 192 25.19 -6.93 15.99
CA LEU A 192 24.46 -6.01 15.12
C LEU A 192 22.94 -6.06 15.33
N ALA A 193 22.40 -7.22 15.72
CA ALA A 193 20.96 -7.45 15.81
C ALA A 193 20.18 -6.41 16.64
N PRO A 194 20.63 -5.97 17.84
CA PRO A 194 19.88 -4.99 18.63
C PRO A 194 19.75 -3.64 17.93
N ASP A 195 20.82 -3.16 17.30
CA ASP A 195 20.86 -1.87 16.62
C ASP A 195 20.01 -1.89 15.33
N LEU A 196 20.04 -3.02 14.60
CA LEU A 196 19.20 -3.21 13.42
C LEU A 196 17.72 -3.32 13.79
N LEU A 197 17.39 -4.06 14.84
CA LEU A 197 16.01 -4.20 15.33
C LEU A 197 15.45 -2.86 15.79
N ALA A 198 16.22 -2.10 16.58
CA ALA A 198 15.83 -0.75 17.02
C ALA A 198 15.62 0.21 15.83
N GLY A 199 16.40 0.07 14.75
CA GLY A 199 16.23 0.87 13.53
C GLY A 199 14.93 0.57 12.77
N VAL A 200 14.46 -0.67 12.79
CA VAL A 200 13.19 -1.08 12.14
C VAL A 200 11.97 -0.65 12.95
N GLU A 201 12.11 -0.52 14.27
CA GLU A 201 11.05 -0.07 15.18
C GLU A 201 10.89 1.47 15.24
N ASP A 202 11.70 2.22 14.50
CA ASP A 202 11.63 3.68 14.42
C ASP A 202 10.34 4.18 13.74
N GLU A 203 9.96 5.45 13.99
CA GLU A 203 8.84 6.12 13.32
C GLU A 203 9.03 6.18 11.79
N GLN A 204 10.29 6.22 11.34
CA GLN A 204 10.70 6.10 9.93
C GLN A 204 11.60 4.87 9.76
N PRO A 205 11.03 3.66 9.62
CA PRO A 205 11.78 2.40 9.66
C PRO A 205 12.95 2.34 8.68
N ARG A 206 12.79 2.90 7.47
CA ARG A 206 13.84 2.88 6.44
C ARG A 206 15.00 3.81 6.78
N ALA A 207 14.70 4.98 7.33
CA ALA A 207 15.71 5.95 7.76
C ALA A 207 16.50 5.39 8.95
N GLY A 208 15.79 4.88 9.96
CA GLY A 208 16.37 4.27 11.16
C GLY A 208 17.27 3.08 10.82
N LEU A 209 16.80 2.19 9.94
CA LEU A 209 17.54 1.03 9.46
C LEU A 209 18.76 1.41 8.62
N SER A 210 18.63 2.34 7.69
CA SER A 210 19.77 2.84 6.89
C SER A 210 20.86 3.43 7.79
N ALA A 211 20.46 4.23 8.78
CA ALA A 211 21.38 4.81 9.74
C ALA A 211 22.04 3.74 10.63
N ALA A 212 21.32 2.69 11.02
CA ALA A 212 21.88 1.56 11.77
C ALA A 212 22.89 0.77 10.91
N LEU A 213 22.56 0.51 9.65
CA LEU A 213 23.43 -0.17 8.69
C LEU A 213 24.72 0.63 8.42
N ASP A 214 24.61 1.95 8.26
CA ASP A 214 25.78 2.83 8.06
C ASP A 214 26.72 2.84 9.28
N ARG A 215 26.16 2.86 10.50
CA ARG A 215 26.95 2.78 11.74
C ARG A 215 27.62 1.42 11.89
N GLY A 216 26.87 0.34 11.65
CA GLY A 216 27.36 -1.02 11.76
C GLY A 216 28.53 -1.28 10.82
N ARG A 217 28.48 -0.75 9.59
CA ARG A 217 29.53 -0.88 8.57
C ARG A 217 30.92 -0.46 9.06
N ALA A 218 31.00 0.59 9.89
CA ALA A 218 32.27 1.08 10.42
C ALA A 218 32.93 0.11 11.42
N SER A 219 32.14 -0.80 12.00
CA SER A 219 32.59 -1.78 13.00
C SER A 219 32.91 -3.17 12.44
N VAL A 220 32.69 -3.38 11.14
CA VAL A 220 32.89 -4.67 10.45
C VAL A 220 34.30 -4.76 9.87
N ASP A 221 34.92 -5.93 10.06
CA ASP A 221 36.26 -6.21 9.56
C ASP A 221 36.34 -6.17 8.04
N GLY A 222 37.50 -5.82 7.50
CA GLY A 222 37.69 -5.60 6.07
C GLY A 222 37.32 -6.78 5.17
N ASN A 223 37.45 -8.00 5.69
CA ASN A 223 37.15 -9.23 4.96
C ASN A 223 35.64 -9.51 4.84
N ASP A 224 34.85 -9.05 5.81
CA ASP A 224 33.41 -9.31 5.89
C ASP A 224 32.56 -8.16 5.35
N ARG A 225 33.18 -7.03 4.98
CA ARG A 225 32.49 -5.85 4.44
C ARG A 225 31.63 -6.13 3.21
N ALA A 226 32.08 -7.03 2.32
CA ALA A 226 31.33 -7.37 1.12
C ALA A 226 30.04 -8.15 1.46
N ALA A 227 30.13 -9.09 2.41
CA ALA A 227 28.97 -9.81 2.91
C ALA A 227 28.02 -8.89 3.69
N TYR A 228 28.56 -7.93 4.43
CA TYR A 228 27.77 -6.90 5.10
C TYR A 228 27.05 -5.97 4.12
N ASP A 229 27.69 -5.57 3.02
CA ASP A 229 27.07 -4.73 1.99
C ASP A 229 25.92 -5.46 1.29
N ASP A 230 26.07 -6.75 1.01
CA ASP A 230 25.01 -7.59 0.46
C ASP A 230 23.83 -7.72 1.44
N LEU A 231 24.12 -7.97 2.72
CA LEU A 231 23.12 -7.96 3.80
C LEU A 231 22.38 -6.62 3.85
N ALA A 232 23.11 -5.50 3.83
CA ALA A 232 22.53 -4.16 3.90
C ALA A 232 21.60 -3.89 2.71
N ALA A 233 22.03 -4.24 1.49
CA ALA A 233 21.22 -4.10 0.28
C ALA A 233 19.95 -4.97 0.32
N ARG A 234 20.10 -6.26 0.67
CA ARG A 234 18.97 -7.21 0.82
C ARG A 234 17.97 -6.73 1.87
N THR A 235 18.46 -6.15 2.96
CA THR A 235 17.63 -5.63 4.04
C THR A 235 16.81 -4.42 3.57
N ASP A 236 17.43 -3.46 2.87
CA ASP A 236 16.71 -2.30 2.31
C ASP A 236 15.66 -2.73 1.27
N ASP A 237 16.02 -3.64 0.36
CA ASP A 237 15.10 -4.19 -0.65
C ASP A 237 13.88 -4.87 0.02
N THR A 238 14.14 -5.67 1.06
CA THR A 238 13.07 -6.33 1.84
C THR A 238 12.12 -5.32 2.44
N LEU A 239 12.64 -4.22 2.99
CA LEU A 239 11.82 -3.17 3.58
C LEU A 239 11.01 -2.43 2.51
N VAL A 240 11.60 -2.10 1.36
CA VAL A 240 10.90 -1.47 0.24
C VAL A 240 9.74 -2.33 -0.26
N VAL A 241 9.97 -3.64 -0.39
CA VAL A 241 8.93 -4.60 -0.79
C VAL A 241 7.83 -4.68 0.27
N ALA A 242 8.19 -4.81 1.55
CA ALA A 242 7.24 -4.90 2.65
C ALA A 242 6.35 -3.64 2.75
N VAL A 243 6.96 -2.45 2.64
CA VAL A 243 6.22 -1.18 2.58
C VAL A 243 5.29 -1.15 1.37
N GLY A 244 5.77 -1.54 0.19
CA GLY A 244 4.93 -1.59 -1.02
C GLY A 244 3.74 -2.55 -0.89
N GLU A 245 3.93 -3.71 -0.27
CA GLU A 245 2.86 -4.67 0.03
C GLU A 245 1.85 -4.10 1.03
N ALA A 246 2.30 -3.43 2.09
CA ALA A 246 1.42 -2.85 3.11
C ALA A 246 0.47 -1.78 2.55
N PHE A 247 0.92 -0.97 1.58
CA PHE A 247 0.09 0.05 0.94
C PHE A 247 -0.77 -0.48 -0.23
N ARG A 248 -0.46 -1.69 -0.73
CA ARG A 248 -1.08 -2.26 -1.94
C ARG A 248 -2.60 -2.35 -1.82
N THR A 249 -3.12 -2.95 -0.75
CA THR A 249 -4.56 -3.09 -0.55
C THR A 249 -5.24 -1.73 -0.50
N ALA A 250 -4.66 -0.76 0.22
CA ALA A 250 -5.23 0.57 0.33
C ALA A 250 -5.36 1.26 -1.04
N PHE A 251 -4.31 1.19 -1.88
CA PHE A 251 -4.37 1.70 -3.25
C PHE A 251 -5.37 0.92 -4.12
N ILE A 252 -5.45 -0.41 -4.02
CA ILE A 252 -6.41 -1.22 -4.76
C ILE A 252 -7.83 -0.78 -4.46
N VAL A 253 -8.23 -0.76 -3.19
CA VAL A 253 -9.60 -0.41 -2.82
C VAL A 253 -9.91 1.03 -3.21
N THR A 254 -8.98 1.95 -2.98
CA THR A 254 -9.12 3.36 -3.37
C THR A 254 -9.32 3.53 -4.88
N GLY A 255 -8.56 2.80 -5.69
CA GLY A 255 -8.72 2.80 -7.15
C GLY A 255 -10.04 2.20 -7.61
N LEU A 256 -10.50 1.12 -6.96
CA LEU A 256 -11.80 0.50 -7.23
C LEU A 256 -12.96 1.45 -6.92
N LEU A 257 -12.91 2.26 -5.86
CA LEU A 257 -13.93 3.27 -5.56
C LEU A 257 -14.07 4.26 -6.72
N ALA A 258 -12.96 4.75 -7.28
CA ALA A 258 -13.00 5.65 -8.43
C ALA A 258 -13.57 4.96 -9.69
N LEU A 259 -13.23 3.69 -9.94
CA LEU A 259 -13.82 2.93 -11.05
C LEU A 259 -15.32 2.70 -10.87
N LEU A 260 -15.79 2.43 -9.65
CA LEU A 260 -17.23 2.36 -9.34
C LEU A 260 -17.92 3.71 -9.58
N GLY A 261 -17.24 4.82 -9.29
CA GLY A 261 -17.70 6.17 -9.66
C GLY A 261 -17.84 6.35 -11.17
N ALA A 262 -16.89 5.81 -11.96
CA ALA A 262 -16.98 5.83 -13.43
C ALA A 262 -18.20 5.05 -13.95
N VAL A 263 -18.47 3.88 -13.36
CA VAL A 263 -19.65 3.06 -13.69
C VAL A 263 -20.96 3.80 -13.35
N ALA A 264 -21.02 4.48 -12.21
CA ALA A 264 -22.22 5.20 -11.75
C ALA A 264 -22.64 6.36 -12.69
N VAL A 265 -21.72 6.90 -13.49
CA VAL A 265 -21.96 8.02 -14.41
C VAL A 265 -21.76 7.65 -15.89
N LEU A 266 -21.69 6.36 -16.21
CA LEU A 266 -21.43 5.88 -17.56
C LEU A 266 -22.53 6.35 -18.54
N PRO A 267 -22.17 7.04 -19.64
CA PRO A 267 -23.16 7.53 -20.59
C PRO A 267 -23.68 6.40 -21.49
N ARG A 268 -24.94 6.52 -21.94
CA ARG A 268 -25.61 5.52 -22.79
C ARG A 268 -24.98 5.36 -24.18
N ARG A 269 -24.35 6.43 -24.71
CA ARG A 269 -23.67 6.39 -26.01
C ARG A 269 -22.17 6.26 -25.79
N ARG A 270 -21.57 5.25 -26.41
CA ARG A 270 -20.11 5.10 -26.44
C ARG A 270 -19.48 6.24 -27.24
N THR A 271 -18.41 6.81 -26.70
CA THR A 271 -17.59 7.83 -27.35
C THR A 271 -16.15 7.33 -27.42
N THR A 272 -15.36 7.91 -28.32
CA THR A 272 -13.92 7.61 -28.41
C THR A 272 -13.21 7.89 -27.09
N ALA A 273 -13.56 8.99 -26.41
CA ALA A 273 -13.01 9.34 -25.10
C ALA A 273 -13.25 8.24 -24.04
N LEU A 274 -14.43 7.61 -24.03
CA LEU A 274 -14.71 6.51 -23.11
C LEU A 274 -13.97 5.23 -23.47
N ALA A 275 -13.81 4.96 -24.77
CA ALA A 275 -13.02 3.80 -25.22
C ALA A 275 -11.56 3.97 -24.80
N VAL A 276 -10.99 5.16 -24.98
CA VAL A 276 -9.63 5.49 -24.51
C VAL A 276 -9.56 5.38 -22.99
N ALA A 277 -10.49 5.98 -22.25
CA ALA A 277 -10.47 5.92 -20.79
C ALA A 277 -10.60 4.48 -20.25
N ALA A 278 -11.46 3.66 -20.85
CA ALA A 278 -11.59 2.24 -20.49
C ALA A 278 -10.32 1.46 -20.82
N ALA A 279 -9.71 1.70 -21.99
CA ALA A 279 -8.43 1.09 -22.35
C ALA A 279 -7.33 1.50 -21.36
N THR A 280 -7.21 2.78 -21.01
CA THR A 280 -6.23 3.28 -20.03
C THR A 280 -6.48 2.72 -18.63
N ALA A 281 -7.74 2.60 -18.22
CA ALA A 281 -8.12 2.03 -16.91
C ALA A 281 -7.65 0.58 -16.72
N VAL A 282 -7.45 -0.16 -17.81
CA VAL A 282 -6.92 -1.53 -17.78
C VAL A 282 -5.43 -1.54 -18.07
N ALA A 283 -5.00 -0.86 -19.14
CA ALA A 283 -3.63 -0.93 -19.64
C ALA A 283 -2.61 -0.33 -18.67
N LEU A 284 -2.94 0.78 -18.00
CA LEU A 284 -1.99 1.43 -17.08
C LEU A 284 -1.71 0.57 -15.83
N PRO A 285 -2.73 0.08 -15.08
CA PRO A 285 -2.47 -0.85 -13.98
C PRO A 285 -1.81 -2.16 -14.43
N ALA A 286 -2.21 -2.72 -15.57
CA ALA A 286 -1.61 -3.93 -16.10
C ALA A 286 -0.13 -3.76 -16.46
N ALA A 287 0.24 -2.61 -17.05
CA ALA A 287 1.63 -2.28 -17.34
C ALA A 287 2.45 -2.13 -16.05
N TYR A 288 1.91 -1.47 -15.02
CA TYR A 288 2.58 -1.34 -13.72
C TYR A 288 2.71 -2.69 -13.01
N LEU A 289 1.69 -3.54 -13.06
CA LEU A 289 1.77 -4.91 -12.55
C LEU A 289 2.87 -5.71 -13.26
N ALA A 290 2.96 -5.62 -14.58
CA ALA A 290 4.00 -6.30 -15.36
C ALA A 290 5.40 -5.74 -15.04
N LEU A 291 5.54 -4.42 -14.93
CA LEU A 291 6.79 -3.78 -14.52
C LEU A 291 7.20 -4.20 -13.09
N HIS A 292 6.26 -4.21 -12.16
CA HIS A 292 6.49 -4.70 -10.80
C HIS A 292 6.99 -6.14 -10.81
N ALA A 293 6.35 -7.03 -11.57
CA ALA A 293 6.77 -8.42 -11.68
C ALA A 293 8.15 -8.65 -12.33
N THR A 294 8.74 -7.64 -12.97
CA THR A 294 10.02 -7.76 -13.70
C THR A 294 11.15 -6.91 -13.12
N VAL A 295 10.83 -5.84 -12.41
CA VAL A 295 11.78 -4.83 -11.92
C VAL A 295 11.81 -4.77 -10.40
N ALA A 296 10.76 -5.22 -9.70
CA ALA A 296 10.77 -5.20 -8.25
C ALA A 296 11.86 -6.13 -7.70
N PRO A 297 12.51 -5.77 -6.57
CA PRO A 297 13.42 -6.68 -5.89
C PRO A 297 12.74 -8.00 -5.56
N ASP A 298 13.49 -9.10 -5.65
CA ASP A 298 12.98 -10.40 -5.26
C ASP A 298 12.66 -10.38 -3.77
N PRO A 299 11.41 -10.66 -3.36
CA PRO A 299 11.07 -10.74 -1.96
C PRO A 299 11.89 -11.85 -1.32
N VAL A 300 12.33 -11.62 -0.09
CA VAL A 300 12.94 -12.68 0.71
C VAL A 300 11.90 -13.77 0.92
N THR A 301 12.25 -14.98 0.50
CA THR A 301 11.40 -16.14 0.60
C THR A 301 11.53 -16.76 1.98
N ILE A 302 10.42 -16.85 2.69
CA ILE A 302 10.31 -17.65 3.90
C ILE A 302 10.21 -19.10 3.43
N ALA A 303 11.32 -19.84 3.51
CA ALA A 303 11.41 -21.21 3.03
C ALA A 303 10.64 -22.17 3.94
N ASP A 304 10.15 -23.27 3.37
CA ASP A 304 9.59 -24.36 4.15
C ASP A 304 10.72 -24.99 4.99
N PRO A 305 10.63 -25.01 6.33
CA PRO A 305 11.67 -25.59 7.17
C PRO A 305 11.74 -27.13 7.08
N CYS A 306 10.80 -27.78 6.40
CA CYS A 306 10.84 -29.21 6.14
C CYS A 306 11.65 -29.59 4.89
N ASP A 307 11.99 -28.62 4.03
CA ASP A 307 12.78 -28.84 2.81
C ASP A 307 14.28 -28.57 3.06
N ASP A 308 15.15 -29.26 2.31
CA ASP A 308 16.60 -29.03 2.37
C ASP A 308 16.94 -27.64 1.82
N ARG A 309 17.85 -26.92 2.51
CA ARG A 309 18.27 -25.57 2.13
C ARG A 309 19.77 -25.38 2.16
N GLU A 310 20.24 -24.42 1.37
CA GLU A 310 21.62 -23.96 1.43
C GLU A 310 21.83 -23.12 2.69
N LEU A 311 22.80 -23.52 3.52
CA LEU A 311 23.19 -22.78 4.71
C LEU A 311 24.23 -21.70 4.35
N PRO A 312 24.41 -20.66 5.19
CA PRO A 312 25.33 -19.56 4.92
C PRO A 312 26.79 -20.00 4.69
N ASP A 313 27.21 -21.13 5.28
CA ASP A 313 28.56 -21.72 5.19
C ASP A 313 29.67 -20.67 5.40
N THR A 314 29.65 -20.04 6.58
CA THR A 314 30.57 -18.96 6.93
C THR A 314 31.99 -19.46 7.27
N GLY A 315 32.21 -20.77 7.23
CA GLY A 315 33.50 -21.41 7.51
C GLY A 315 33.93 -21.36 8.98
N GLY A 316 34.91 -22.20 9.33
CA GLY A 316 35.47 -22.25 10.69
C GLY A 316 34.57 -22.94 11.73
N LEU A 317 35.03 -22.96 12.99
CA LEU A 317 34.33 -23.62 14.10
C LEU A 317 33.02 -22.92 14.46
N GLU A 318 32.99 -21.59 14.42
CA GLU A 318 31.78 -20.81 14.71
C GLU A 318 30.71 -20.97 13.62
N GLY A 319 31.11 -20.97 12.34
CA GLY A 319 30.20 -21.22 11.22
C GLY A 319 29.57 -22.61 11.29
N PHE A 320 30.35 -23.64 11.61
CA PHE A 320 29.84 -24.99 11.82
C PHE A 320 28.78 -25.07 12.93
N LEU A 321 28.99 -24.38 14.05
CA LEU A 321 28.03 -24.34 15.15
C LEU A 321 26.75 -23.59 14.75
N GLN A 322 26.87 -22.51 13.96
CA GLN A 322 25.72 -21.79 13.42
C GLN A 322 24.89 -22.68 12.50
N ASP A 323 25.54 -23.38 11.56
CA ASP A 323 24.85 -24.26 10.62
C ASP A 323 24.07 -25.36 11.35
N ARG A 324 24.65 -25.94 12.41
CA ARG A 324 23.94 -26.93 13.26
C ARG A 324 22.78 -26.33 14.04
N ALA A 325 22.93 -25.11 14.54
CA ALA A 325 21.83 -24.43 15.22
C ALA A 325 20.69 -24.11 14.23
N LEU A 326 21.01 -23.72 13.00
CA LEU A 326 20.05 -23.46 11.94
C LEU A 326 19.29 -24.73 11.51
N GLU A 327 19.98 -25.86 11.35
CA GLU A 327 19.37 -27.18 11.09
C GLU A 327 18.43 -27.60 12.24
N ALA A 328 18.84 -27.40 13.49
CA ALA A 328 18.00 -27.72 14.65
C ALA A 328 16.76 -26.83 14.73
N LEU A 329 16.89 -25.55 14.41
CA LEU A 329 15.77 -24.61 14.31
C LEU A 329 14.77 -25.06 13.23
N ASP A 330 15.24 -25.48 12.04
CA ASP A 330 14.38 -25.98 10.97
C ASP A 330 13.63 -27.24 11.36
N ALA A 331 14.35 -28.23 11.88
CA ALA A 331 13.76 -29.48 12.32
C ALA A 331 12.71 -29.26 13.42
N THR A 332 12.87 -28.21 14.23
CA THR A 332 11.90 -27.82 15.24
C THR A 332 10.71 -27.11 14.62
N ALA A 333 10.94 -26.10 13.78
CA ALA A 333 9.90 -25.36 13.08
C ALA A 333 9.01 -26.28 12.22
N CYS A 334 9.62 -27.18 11.44
CA CYS A 334 8.93 -28.21 10.65
C CYS A 334 8.01 -29.09 11.51
N ARG A 335 8.47 -29.51 12.70
CA ARG A 335 7.66 -30.33 13.62
C ARG A 335 6.53 -29.55 14.29
N LEU A 336 6.73 -28.26 14.53
CA LEU A 336 5.72 -27.39 15.13
C LEU A 336 4.74 -26.82 14.11
N GLY A 337 5.01 -26.98 12.81
CA GLY A 337 4.17 -26.46 11.72
C GLY A 337 4.29 -24.95 11.52
N SER A 338 5.40 -24.35 11.97
CA SER A 338 5.70 -22.92 11.83
C SER A 338 6.86 -22.68 10.86
N SER A 339 7.11 -21.44 10.46
CA SER A 339 8.39 -21.09 9.82
C SER A 339 9.54 -21.04 10.84
N ARG A 340 10.79 -21.09 10.37
CA ARG A 340 11.98 -20.89 11.23
C ARG A 340 11.96 -19.48 11.84
N GLU A 341 11.61 -18.50 11.03
CA GLU A 341 11.60 -17.08 11.37
C GLU A 341 10.55 -16.79 12.43
N GLU A 342 9.34 -17.33 12.27
CA GLU A 342 8.25 -17.23 13.24
C GLU A 342 8.64 -17.88 14.58
N LEU A 343 9.28 -19.05 14.54
CA LEU A 343 9.79 -19.71 15.75
C LEU A 343 10.84 -18.85 16.47
N VAL A 344 11.78 -18.25 15.73
CA VAL A 344 12.80 -17.37 16.32
C VAL A 344 12.17 -16.15 16.97
N LEU A 345 11.19 -15.51 16.32
CA LEU A 345 10.44 -14.39 16.90
C LEU A 345 9.72 -14.81 18.19
N ALA A 346 9.03 -15.95 18.17
CA ALA A 346 8.31 -16.48 19.33
C ALA A 346 9.22 -16.92 20.50
N LEU A 347 10.47 -17.30 20.21
CA LEU A 347 11.47 -17.57 21.23
C LEU A 347 11.99 -16.26 21.86
N ALA A 348 12.19 -15.21 21.06
CA ALA A 348 12.73 -13.93 21.48
C ALA A 348 11.72 -13.07 22.26
N ASP A 349 10.50 -12.92 21.75
CA ASP A 349 9.50 -11.96 22.26
C ASP A 349 8.29 -12.62 22.95
N GLY A 350 7.76 -11.95 23.98
CA GLY A 350 6.66 -12.46 24.78
C GLY A 350 5.29 -12.36 24.09
N ASP A 351 5.10 -11.40 23.20
CA ASP A 351 3.86 -11.16 22.47
C ASP A 351 3.78 -12.10 21.26
N ASP A 352 4.88 -12.24 20.53
CA ASP A 352 5.01 -13.21 19.44
C ASP A 352 4.86 -14.65 19.95
N ARG A 353 5.38 -14.96 21.15
CA ARG A 353 5.11 -16.25 21.82
C ARG A 353 3.62 -16.51 22.06
N ARG A 354 2.86 -15.51 22.51
CA ARG A 354 1.42 -15.68 22.76
C ARG A 354 0.66 -15.91 21.47
N ARG A 355 1.05 -15.25 20.38
CA ARG A 355 0.50 -15.49 19.05
C ARG A 355 0.81 -16.90 18.58
N PHE A 356 2.06 -17.33 18.70
CA PHE A 356 2.50 -18.68 18.35
C PHE A 356 1.71 -19.76 19.10
N ILE A 357 1.48 -19.59 20.41
CA ILE A 357 0.66 -20.52 21.20
C ILE A 357 -0.79 -20.51 20.74
N ALA A 358 -1.35 -19.36 20.37
CA ALA A 358 -2.72 -19.26 19.90
C ALA A 358 -2.92 -19.96 18.55
N GLU A 359 -1.91 -19.94 17.69
CA GLU A 359 -1.95 -20.50 16.33
C GLU A 359 -1.59 -21.99 16.30
N HIS A 360 -0.48 -22.36 16.96
CA HIS A 360 0.07 -23.73 16.93
C HIS A 360 -0.28 -24.56 18.17
N GLY A 361 -0.87 -23.95 19.20
CA GLY A 361 -1.30 -24.66 20.43
C GLY A 361 -0.16 -25.14 21.34
N VAL A 362 1.10 -24.76 21.05
CA VAL A 362 2.30 -25.25 21.73
C VAL A 362 3.19 -24.08 22.18
N ASP A 363 3.80 -24.21 23.36
CA ASP A 363 4.75 -23.21 23.88
C ASP A 363 6.15 -23.49 23.29
N PRO A 364 6.68 -22.61 22.42
CA PRO A 364 7.91 -22.88 21.67
C PRO A 364 9.11 -23.06 22.60
N ARG A 365 9.14 -22.39 23.76
CA ARG A 365 10.25 -22.51 24.73
C ARG A 365 10.24 -23.85 25.47
N LYS A 366 9.05 -24.43 25.68
CA LYS A 366 8.93 -25.76 26.32
C LYS A 366 9.20 -26.87 25.32
N ALA A 367 8.73 -26.70 24.08
CA ALA A 367 8.95 -27.66 23.01
C ALA A 367 10.44 -27.77 22.65
N SER A 368 11.16 -26.65 22.52
CA SER A 368 12.60 -26.66 22.22
C SER A 368 13.41 -27.33 23.34
N THR A 369 13.12 -27.01 24.60
CA THR A 369 13.85 -27.59 25.75
C THR A 369 13.68 -29.10 25.87
N LEU A 370 12.49 -29.63 25.54
CA LEU A 370 12.24 -31.07 25.49
C LEU A 370 12.95 -31.77 24.33
N LEU A 371 13.14 -31.04 23.21
CA LEU A 371 13.81 -31.54 22.02
C LEU A 371 15.33 -31.53 22.17
N ASP A 372 15.91 -30.49 22.75
CA ASP A 372 17.34 -30.44 23.10
C ASP A 372 17.70 -31.60 24.04
N ALA A 373 16.82 -31.91 25.01
CA ALA A 373 16.99 -33.04 25.92
C ALA A 373 16.87 -34.43 25.24
N LEU A 374 16.21 -34.54 24.09
CA LEU A 374 16.05 -35.77 23.32
C LEU A 374 17.13 -35.96 22.25
N LEU A 375 17.74 -34.88 21.77
CA LEU A 375 18.74 -34.88 20.71
C LEU A 375 20.19 -34.75 21.21
N GLY A 376 20.41 -34.32 22.47
CA GLY A 376 21.69 -34.44 23.18
C GLY A 376 22.42 -33.13 23.38
#